data_AF-A0A0H5D382-F1
#
_entry.id   AF-A0A0H5D382-F1
#
_cell.length_a   1.000
_cell.length_b   1.000
_cell.length_c   1.000
_cell.angle_alpha   90.00
_cell.angle_beta   90.00
_cell.angle_gamma   90.00
#
_symmetry.space_group_name_H-M   'P 1'
#
loop_
_entity.id
_entity.type
_entity.pdbx_description
1 polymer ?
#
loop_
_entity_poly.entity_id
_entity_poly.type
_entity_poly.pdbx_seq_one_letter_code
_entity_poly.pdbx_strand_id
1 'polypeptide(L)'
;MTAAVNGRKLDALAVLTRADKRWCDRKKYDTAAEPEYVAFLAAAVKPLLIGDHDHVPTPAADPAQLQRLEDLVAELRKQVEGSIRTVERQKGEHAALKMERDQIRNELTAARKTAPDAKHLDALREEINRLQGRLSDAEQRATEARTARDNALARVIQLDQALTEERAETPHMHAWVLDPDNGNLDDCDCGLAFPPDTLAAEQEADDEHPRTADPEPMAVLFAQLRRDLAGWGAAT
;
A
#
# COMPACT_ATOMS: atom_id res chain seq x y z
N MET A 1 63.79 81.96 -29.22
CA MET A 1 63.60 81.69 -27.79
C MET A 1 64.15 80.31 -27.50
N THR A 2 65.38 80.25 -26.99
CA THR A 2 66.13 79.02 -26.70
C THR A 2 65.64 78.41 -25.38
N ALA A 3 64.98 77.26 -25.46
CA ALA A 3 64.56 76.51 -24.28
C ALA A 3 65.77 75.81 -23.66
N ALA A 4 66.23 76.33 -22.52
CA ALA A 4 67.20 75.67 -21.66
C ALA A 4 66.56 74.40 -21.06
N VAL A 5 66.80 73.25 -21.69
CA VAL A 5 66.45 71.95 -21.12
C VAL A 5 67.50 71.65 -20.04
N ASN A 6 67.10 71.86 -18.79
CA ASN A 6 67.86 71.52 -17.59
C ASN A 6 68.42 70.09 -17.69
N GLY A 7 69.73 69.97 -17.83
CA GLY A 7 70.48 68.71 -17.83
C GLY A 7 70.49 68.00 -16.48
N ARG A 8 69.34 67.51 -16.03
CA ARG A 8 69.30 66.52 -14.94
C ARG A 8 69.69 65.17 -15.53
N LYS A 9 70.91 64.72 -15.25
CA LYS A 9 71.30 63.32 -15.48
C LYS A 9 70.27 62.43 -14.80
N LEU A 10 69.57 61.61 -15.59
CA LEU A 10 68.58 60.66 -15.07
C LEU A 10 69.32 59.62 -14.24
N ASP A 11 69.15 59.67 -12.92
CA ASP A 11 69.66 58.65 -12.01
C ASP A 11 68.71 57.43 -12.05
N ALA A 12 69.11 56.41 -12.81
CA ALA A 12 68.34 55.18 -13.03
C ALA A 12 67.98 54.50 -11.70
N LEU A 13 68.87 54.55 -10.71
CA LEU A 13 68.63 53.99 -9.38
C LEU A 13 67.49 54.74 -8.69
N ALA A 14 67.57 56.06 -8.63
CA ALA A 14 66.53 56.89 -8.01
C ALA A 14 65.16 56.81 -8.72
N VAL A 15 65.13 56.48 -10.01
CA VAL A 15 63.88 56.24 -10.75
C VAL A 15 63.30 54.88 -10.40
N LEU A 16 64.10 53.81 -10.44
CA LEU A 16 63.66 52.45 -10.14
C LEU A 16 63.22 52.29 -8.68
N THR A 17 63.96 52.85 -7.72
CA THR A 17 63.57 52.83 -6.29
C THR A 17 62.25 53.55 -6.04
N ARG A 18 61.97 54.66 -6.77
CA ARG A 18 60.66 55.35 -6.66
C ARG A 18 59.54 54.58 -7.33
N ALA A 19 59.80 53.90 -8.44
CA ALA A 19 58.82 53.08 -9.13
C ALA A 19 58.43 51.86 -8.28
N ASP A 20 59.41 51.18 -7.70
CA ASP A 20 59.21 50.05 -6.79
C ASP A 20 58.38 50.44 -5.57
N LYS A 21 58.75 51.53 -4.89
CA LYS A 21 57.98 52.06 -3.76
C LYS A 21 56.52 52.40 -4.13
N ARG A 22 56.31 53.08 -5.26
CA ARG A 22 54.96 53.40 -5.75
C ARG A 22 54.14 52.16 -6.09
N TRP A 23 54.80 51.11 -6.57
CA TRP A 23 54.15 49.84 -6.89
C TRP A 23 53.69 49.13 -5.61
N CYS A 24 54.57 49.03 -4.61
CA CYS A 24 54.25 48.48 -3.29
C CYS A 24 53.11 49.25 -2.60
N ASP A 25 53.19 50.59 -2.59
CA ASP A 25 52.16 51.45 -2.00
C ASP A 25 50.78 51.25 -2.66
N ARG A 26 50.75 50.95 -3.97
CA ARG A 26 49.51 50.75 -4.74
C ARG A 26 48.92 49.35 -4.60
N LYS A 27 49.76 48.32 -4.47
CA LYS A 27 49.33 46.90 -4.45
C LYS A 27 49.12 46.33 -3.04
N LYS A 28 49.54 47.04 -1.98
CA LYS A 28 49.30 46.72 -0.55
C LYS A 28 49.77 45.33 -0.06
N TYR A 29 50.35 44.49 -0.91
CA TYR A 29 50.74 43.11 -0.58
C TYR A 29 52.11 42.67 -1.13
N ASP A 30 52.80 43.51 -1.91
CA ASP A 30 54.18 43.21 -2.36
C ASP A 30 55.18 43.93 -1.44
N THR A 31 56.05 43.16 -0.80
CA THR A 31 57.28 43.68 -0.15
C THR A 31 58.17 44.36 -1.18
N ALA A 32 58.75 45.51 -0.81
CA ALA A 32 59.70 46.22 -1.67
C ALA A 32 60.87 45.32 -2.07
N ALA A 33 61.33 45.48 -3.30
CA ALA A 33 62.45 44.70 -3.80
C ALA A 33 63.71 45.00 -2.98
N GLU A 34 64.58 44.00 -2.81
CA GLU A 34 65.82 44.18 -2.09
C GLU A 34 66.68 45.28 -2.75
N PRO A 35 67.31 46.19 -1.97
CA PRO A 35 68.07 47.31 -2.52
C PRO A 35 69.17 46.88 -3.50
N GLU A 36 69.76 45.71 -3.26
CA GLU A 36 70.79 45.11 -4.11
C GLU A 36 70.24 44.72 -5.48
N TYR A 37 69.02 44.18 -5.54
CA TYR A 37 68.34 43.84 -6.78
C TYR A 37 68.00 45.09 -7.60
N VAL A 38 67.54 46.16 -6.95
CA VAL A 38 67.25 47.43 -7.61
C VAL A 38 68.53 48.09 -8.13
N ALA A 39 69.64 47.98 -7.39
CA ALA A 39 70.95 48.45 -7.82
C ALA A 39 71.49 47.66 -9.03
N PHE A 40 71.31 46.34 -9.05
CA PHE A 40 71.64 45.50 -10.18
C PHE A 40 70.86 45.89 -11.44
N LEU A 41 69.54 46.08 -11.33
CA LEU A 41 68.72 46.55 -12.45
C LEU A 41 69.12 47.94 -12.92
N ALA A 42 69.42 48.87 -11.99
CA ALA A 42 69.89 50.20 -12.33
C ALA A 42 71.22 50.15 -13.09
N ALA A 43 72.15 49.28 -12.69
CA ALA A 43 73.42 49.08 -13.38
C ALA A 43 73.24 48.45 -14.76
N ALA A 44 72.31 47.50 -14.92
CA ALA A 44 72.02 46.85 -16.20
C ALA A 44 71.34 47.80 -17.21
N VAL A 45 70.53 48.75 -16.73
CA VAL A 45 69.81 49.70 -17.60
C VAL A 45 70.63 50.96 -17.89
N LYS A 46 71.63 51.28 -17.06
CA LYS A 46 72.50 52.46 -17.23
C LYS A 46 73.15 52.57 -18.64
N PRO A 47 73.66 51.49 -19.26
CA PRO A 47 74.20 51.52 -20.63
C PRO A 47 73.14 51.69 -21.72
N LEU A 48 71.86 51.46 -21.42
CA LEU A 48 70.76 51.70 -22.38
C LEU A 48 70.30 53.17 -22.35
N LEU A 49 70.55 53.86 -21.24
CA LEU A 49 70.15 55.26 -21.02
C LEU A 49 71.26 56.25 -21.43
N ILE A 50 72.51 55.83 -21.28
CA ILE A 50 73.69 56.51 -21.81
C ILE A 50 73.93 55.80 -23.13
N GLY A 51 73.55 56.39 -24.26
CA GLY A 51 73.54 55.73 -25.58
C GLY A 51 74.89 55.29 -26.15
N ASP A 52 75.78 54.71 -25.35
CA ASP A 52 76.92 53.90 -25.77
C ASP A 52 76.42 52.52 -26.20
N HIS A 53 75.68 52.49 -27.30
CA HIS A 53 75.63 51.30 -28.13
C HIS A 53 76.87 51.32 -29.02
N ASP A 54 78.04 51.03 -28.42
CA ASP A 54 79.13 50.48 -29.21
C ASP A 54 78.60 49.21 -29.84
N HIS A 55 78.27 49.32 -31.13
CA HIS A 55 77.78 48.23 -31.95
C HIS A 55 78.94 47.27 -32.15
N VAL A 56 79.20 46.44 -31.14
CA VAL A 56 80.01 45.23 -31.32
C VAL A 56 79.31 44.46 -32.44
N PRO A 57 79.96 44.23 -33.60
CA PRO A 57 79.34 43.46 -34.65
C PRO A 57 79.08 42.09 -34.07
N THR A 58 77.81 41.76 -33.88
CA THR A 58 77.38 40.40 -33.58
C THR A 58 78.05 39.50 -34.63
N PRO A 59 78.84 38.49 -34.24
CA PRO A 59 79.43 37.60 -35.22
C PRO A 59 78.31 37.06 -36.08
N ALA A 60 78.43 37.20 -37.41
CA ALA A 60 77.44 36.73 -38.36
C ALA A 60 77.11 35.28 -38.00
N ALA A 61 75.88 35.04 -37.55
CA ALA A 61 75.45 33.72 -37.12
C ALA A 61 75.73 32.74 -38.25
N ASP A 62 76.46 31.66 -37.95
CA ASP A 62 76.78 30.61 -38.90
C ASP A 62 75.47 30.17 -39.59
N PRO A 63 75.38 30.19 -40.94
CA PRO A 63 74.17 29.80 -41.66
C PRO A 63 73.68 28.39 -41.26
N ALA A 64 74.58 27.49 -40.87
CA ALA A 64 74.19 26.17 -40.35
C ALA A 64 73.53 26.24 -38.97
N GLN A 65 73.82 27.26 -38.16
CA GLN A 65 73.19 27.50 -36.87
C GLN A 65 71.80 28.13 -37.03
N LEU A 66 71.63 29.02 -38.02
CA LEU A 66 70.31 29.55 -38.40
C LEU A 66 69.39 28.45 -38.91
N GLN A 67 69.86 27.58 -39.80
CA GLN A 67 69.07 26.46 -40.32
C GLN A 67 68.60 25.52 -39.19
N ARG A 68 69.49 25.19 -38.24
CA ARG A 68 69.12 24.37 -37.07
C ARG A 68 68.06 25.01 -36.18
N LEU A 69 68.10 26.33 -36.02
CA LEU A 69 67.08 27.07 -35.28
C LEU A 69 65.75 27.10 -36.02
N GLU A 70 65.77 27.25 -37.35
CA GLU A 70 64.57 27.17 -38.19
C GLU A 70 63.91 25.79 -38.11
N ASP A 71 64.71 24.73 -38.19
CA ASP A 71 64.23 23.35 -38.06
C ASP A 71 63.63 23.10 -36.66
N LEU A 72 64.27 23.62 -35.60
CA LEU A 72 63.77 23.53 -34.23
C LEU A 72 62.45 24.29 -34.06
N VAL A 73 62.34 25.49 -34.64
CA VAL A 73 61.10 26.28 -34.62
C VAL A 73 59.99 25.58 -35.38
N ALA A 74 60.29 24.95 -36.52
CA ALA A 74 59.31 24.17 -37.29
C ALA A 74 58.80 22.95 -36.48
N GLU A 75 59.69 22.22 -35.81
CA GLU A 75 59.33 21.08 -34.98
C GLU A 75 58.51 21.51 -33.75
N LEU A 76 58.91 22.59 -33.06
CA LEU A 76 58.16 23.15 -31.95
C LEU A 76 56.76 23.60 -32.38
N ARG A 77 56.62 24.25 -33.55
CA ARG A 77 55.30 24.63 -34.10
C ARG A 77 54.41 23.41 -34.31
N LYS A 78 54.97 22.33 -34.88
CA LYS A 78 54.25 21.07 -35.10
C LYS A 78 53.81 20.42 -33.79
N GLN A 79 54.65 20.46 -32.75
CA GLN A 79 54.31 19.95 -31.42
C GLN A 79 53.22 20.79 -30.75
N VAL A 80 53.29 22.12 -30.85
CA VAL A 80 52.23 23.01 -30.35
C VAL A 80 50.91 22.77 -31.08
N GLU A 81 50.92 22.60 -32.39
CA GLU A 81 49.69 22.34 -33.14
C GLU A 81 49.08 20.98 -32.78
N GLY A 82 49.91 19.95 -32.55
CA GLY A 82 49.48 18.66 -32.05
C GLY A 82 48.88 18.74 -30.63
N SER A 83 49.47 19.54 -29.75
CA SER A 83 48.97 19.72 -28.38
C SER A 83 47.64 20.49 -28.37
N ILE A 84 47.49 21.53 -29.20
CA ILE A 84 46.22 22.26 -29.39
C ILE A 84 45.11 21.29 -29.82
N ARG A 85 45.36 20.45 -30.83
CA ARG A 85 44.36 19.47 -31.28
C ARG A 85 43.99 18.48 -30.18
N THR A 86 44.96 18.05 -29.38
CA THR A 86 44.73 17.14 -28.25
C THR A 86 43.87 17.80 -27.17
N VAL A 87 44.15 19.06 -26.84
CA VAL A 87 43.37 19.85 -25.87
C VAL A 87 41.94 20.05 -26.35
N GLU A 88 41.71 20.39 -27.62
CA GLU A 88 40.36 20.55 -28.17
C GLU A 88 39.56 19.24 -28.15
N ARG A 89 40.20 18.10 -28.47
CA ARG A 89 39.57 16.78 -28.32
C ARG A 89 39.17 16.51 -26.87
N GLN A 90 40.08 16.76 -25.92
CA GLN A 90 39.82 16.55 -24.50
C GLN A 90 38.70 17.46 -23.96
N LYS A 91 38.62 18.71 -24.43
CA LYS A 91 37.50 19.61 -24.11
C LYS A 91 36.17 19.05 -24.60
N GLY A 92 36.14 18.50 -25.81
CA GLY A 92 34.96 17.83 -26.37
C GLY A 92 34.53 16.62 -25.55
N GLU A 93 35.47 15.73 -25.22
CA GLU A 93 35.23 14.55 -24.37
C GLU A 93 34.73 14.96 -22.97
N HIS A 94 35.34 15.97 -22.36
CA HIS A 94 34.91 16.50 -21.08
C HIS A 94 33.49 17.09 -21.13
N ALA A 95 33.13 17.79 -22.21
CA ALA A 95 31.78 18.30 -22.39
C ALA A 95 30.74 17.17 -22.51
N ALA A 96 31.07 16.13 -23.27
CA ALA A 96 30.21 14.94 -23.44
C ALA A 96 30.01 14.20 -22.11
N LEU A 97 31.08 13.91 -21.37
CA LEU A 97 31.02 13.26 -20.06
C LEU A 97 30.23 14.10 -19.03
N LYS A 98 30.33 15.42 -19.10
CA LYS A 98 29.54 16.32 -18.24
C LYS A 98 28.04 16.18 -18.53
N MET A 99 27.66 16.13 -19.80
CA MET A 99 26.26 15.91 -20.21
C MET A 99 25.75 14.54 -19.76
N GLU A 100 26.53 13.48 -19.98
CA GLU A 100 26.18 12.12 -19.57
C GLU A 100 25.99 12.01 -18.04
N ARG A 101 26.91 12.60 -17.27
CA ARG A 101 26.77 12.67 -15.81
C ARG A 101 25.48 13.38 -15.39
N ASP A 102 25.14 14.49 -16.03
CA ASP A 102 23.93 15.26 -15.70
C ASP A 102 22.67 14.47 -16.06
N GLN A 103 22.67 13.74 -17.16
CA GLN A 103 21.61 12.81 -17.53
C GLN A 103 21.45 11.69 -16.49
N ILE A 104 22.52 10.98 -16.14
CA ILE A 104 22.49 9.90 -15.14
C ILE A 104 21.99 10.42 -13.78
N ARG A 105 22.38 11.64 -13.40
CA ARG A 105 21.91 12.27 -12.16
C ARG A 105 20.41 12.54 -12.17
N ASN A 106 19.86 12.96 -13.31
CA ASN A 106 18.43 13.15 -13.48
C ASN A 106 17.68 11.82 -13.44
N GLU A 107 18.20 10.80 -14.12
CA GLU A 107 17.65 9.44 -14.11
C GLU A 107 17.64 8.84 -12.70
N LEU A 108 18.74 8.97 -11.96
CA LEU A 108 18.83 8.54 -10.56
C LEU A 108 17.81 9.27 -9.67
N THR A 109 17.62 10.57 -9.90
CA THR A 109 16.64 11.37 -9.14
C THR A 109 15.21 10.95 -9.46
N ALA A 110 14.91 10.67 -10.73
CA ALA A 110 13.61 10.14 -11.15
C ALA A 110 13.36 8.75 -10.57
N ALA A 111 14.35 7.85 -10.63
CA ALA A 111 14.28 6.51 -10.06
C ALA A 111 14.06 6.54 -8.53
N ARG A 112 14.68 7.49 -7.81
CA ARG A 112 14.44 7.68 -6.38
C ARG A 112 13.02 8.18 -6.05
N LYS A 113 12.38 8.92 -6.95
CA LYS A 113 10.99 9.38 -6.78
C LYS A 113 9.98 8.27 -7.08
N THR A 114 10.30 7.35 -7.98
CA THR A 114 9.42 6.22 -8.33
C THR A 114 9.65 5.01 -7.44
N ALA A 115 10.82 4.87 -6.81
CA ALA A 115 11.05 3.88 -5.79
C ALA A 115 10.07 4.12 -4.63
N PRO A 116 9.29 3.10 -4.20
CA PRO A 116 8.43 3.26 -3.04
C PRO A 116 9.32 3.56 -1.83
N ASP A 117 9.06 4.69 -1.18
CA ASP A 117 9.73 5.05 0.07
C ASP A 117 9.52 3.91 1.08
N ALA A 118 10.52 3.60 1.90
CA ALA A 118 10.42 2.55 2.93
C ALA A 118 9.16 2.70 3.80
N LYS A 119 8.74 3.95 4.06
CA LYS A 119 7.49 4.27 4.77
C LYS A 119 6.23 3.77 4.06
N HIS A 120 6.20 3.80 2.74
CA HIS A 120 5.07 3.28 1.96
C HIS A 120 5.00 1.76 2.04
N LEU A 121 6.15 1.08 2.00
CA LEU A 121 6.21 -0.37 2.20
C LEU A 121 5.81 -0.78 3.62
N ASP A 122 6.25 -0.03 4.63
CA ASP A 122 5.87 -0.27 6.04
C ASP A 122 4.36 -0.08 6.25
N ALA A 123 3.77 0.98 5.69
CA ALA A 123 2.32 1.22 5.77
C ALA A 123 1.50 0.11 5.06
N LEU A 124 1.97 -0.35 3.90
CA LEU A 124 1.33 -1.49 3.20
C LEU A 124 1.44 -2.77 4.02
N ARG A 125 2.57 -3.00 4.71
CA ARG A 125 2.78 -4.16 5.57
C ARG A 125 1.87 -4.13 6.80
N GLU A 126 1.69 -2.97 7.41
CA GLU A 126 0.74 -2.77 8.51
C GLU A 126 -0.71 -3.04 8.06
N GLU A 127 -1.11 -2.54 6.88
CA GLU A 127 -2.46 -2.78 6.36
C GLU A 127 -2.67 -4.27 6.02
N ILE A 128 -1.66 -4.95 5.49
CA ILE A 128 -1.71 -6.42 5.28
C ILE A 128 -1.94 -7.14 6.61
N ASN A 129 -1.17 -6.82 7.66
CA ASN A 129 -1.34 -7.45 8.97
C ASN A 129 -2.74 -7.18 9.55
N ARG A 130 -3.27 -5.96 9.38
CA ARG A 130 -4.61 -5.60 9.83
C ARG A 130 -5.69 -6.40 9.09
N LEU A 131 -5.55 -6.55 7.77
CA LEU A 131 -6.47 -7.35 6.96
C LEU A 131 -6.41 -8.83 7.30
N GLN A 132 -5.22 -9.37 7.58
CA GLN A 132 -5.05 -10.75 8.06
C GLN A 132 -5.73 -10.99 9.41
N GLY A 133 -5.60 -10.05 10.36
CA GLY A 133 -6.32 -10.14 11.63
C GLY A 133 -7.83 -10.17 11.43
N ARG A 134 -8.37 -9.26 10.59
CA ARG A 134 -9.81 -9.23 10.27
C ARG A 134 -10.30 -10.50 9.58
N LEU A 135 -9.46 -11.12 8.74
CA LEU A 135 -9.79 -12.39 8.10
C LEU A 135 -9.88 -13.51 9.14
N SER A 136 -8.90 -13.61 10.04
CA SER A 136 -8.90 -14.60 11.13
C SER A 136 -10.13 -14.46 12.04
N ASP A 137 -10.48 -13.23 12.44
CA ASP A 137 -11.69 -12.96 13.24
C ASP A 137 -12.98 -13.34 12.49
N ALA A 138 -13.00 -13.16 11.16
CA ALA A 138 -14.15 -13.53 10.34
C ALA A 138 -14.28 -15.05 10.21
N GLU A 139 -13.17 -15.77 10.03
CA GLU A 139 -13.12 -17.22 9.98
C GLU A 139 -13.57 -17.85 11.31
N GLN A 140 -13.12 -17.30 12.44
CA GLN A 140 -13.56 -17.74 13.76
C GLN A 140 -15.06 -17.56 13.92
N ARG A 141 -15.60 -16.36 13.62
CA ARG A 141 -17.05 -16.10 13.69
C ARG A 141 -17.85 -17.00 12.76
N ALA A 142 -17.36 -17.28 11.57
CA ALA A 142 -18.01 -18.20 10.65
C ALA A 142 -18.05 -19.63 11.20
N THR A 143 -17.00 -20.06 11.88
CA THR A 143 -16.93 -21.37 12.54
C THR A 143 -17.90 -21.45 13.70
N GLU A 144 -17.91 -20.44 14.59
CA GLU A 144 -18.87 -20.35 15.70
C GLU A 144 -20.32 -20.35 15.21
N ALA A 145 -20.63 -19.61 14.14
CA ALA A 145 -21.96 -19.59 13.54
C ALA A 145 -22.38 -20.95 12.97
N ARG A 146 -21.45 -21.71 12.36
CA ARG A 146 -21.73 -23.08 11.90
C ARG A 146 -22.04 -24.00 13.07
N THR A 147 -21.23 -23.98 14.13
CA THR A 147 -21.48 -24.78 15.33
C THR A 147 -22.81 -24.41 15.99
N ALA A 148 -23.13 -23.12 16.09
CA ALA A 148 -24.41 -22.66 16.62
C ALA A 148 -25.60 -23.15 15.77
N ARG A 149 -25.48 -23.11 14.44
CA ARG A 149 -26.48 -23.65 13.52
C ARG A 149 -26.68 -25.16 13.73
N ASP A 150 -25.60 -25.92 13.79
CA ASP A 150 -25.69 -27.38 13.92
C ASP A 150 -26.31 -27.78 15.28
N ASN A 151 -25.97 -27.06 16.36
CA ASN A 151 -26.62 -27.23 17.66
C ASN A 151 -28.12 -26.88 17.62
N ALA A 152 -28.50 -25.81 16.90
CA ALA A 152 -29.89 -25.44 16.73
C ALA A 152 -30.68 -26.50 15.95
N LEU A 153 -30.10 -27.05 14.87
CA LEU A 153 -30.69 -28.15 14.12
C LEU A 153 -30.88 -29.40 14.97
N ALA A 154 -29.87 -29.77 15.78
CA ALA A 154 -30.00 -30.89 16.70
C ALA A 154 -31.14 -30.67 17.71
N ARG A 155 -31.31 -29.45 18.22
CA ARG A 155 -32.40 -29.10 19.13
C ARG A 155 -33.77 -29.14 18.45
N VAL A 156 -33.87 -28.72 17.20
CA VAL A 156 -35.12 -28.84 16.41
C VAL A 156 -35.50 -30.32 16.25
N ILE A 157 -34.55 -31.19 15.92
CA ILE A 157 -34.79 -32.64 15.81
C ILE A 157 -35.28 -33.21 17.14
N GLN A 158 -34.64 -32.85 18.25
CA GLN A 158 -35.05 -33.31 19.59
C GLN A 158 -36.47 -32.85 19.96
N LEU A 159 -36.82 -31.60 19.64
CA LEU A 159 -38.17 -31.07 19.91
C LEU A 159 -39.23 -31.74 19.04
N ASP A 160 -38.92 -32.03 17.77
CA ASP A 160 -39.83 -32.73 16.86
C ASP A 160 -40.11 -34.17 17.32
N GLN A 161 -39.06 -34.87 17.81
CA GLN A 161 -39.19 -36.18 18.44
C GLN A 161 -40.07 -36.12 19.69
N ALA A 162 -39.78 -35.19 20.61
CA ALA A 162 -40.56 -35.03 21.83
C ALA A 162 -42.04 -34.71 21.54
N LEU A 163 -42.32 -33.87 20.54
CA LEU A 163 -43.68 -33.54 20.12
C LEU A 163 -44.40 -34.73 19.50
N THR A 164 -43.67 -35.59 18.77
CA THR A 164 -44.23 -36.83 18.22
C THR A 164 -44.57 -37.82 19.33
N GLU A 165 -43.68 -37.96 20.33
CA GLU A 165 -43.90 -38.78 21.53
C GLU A 165 -45.12 -38.28 22.32
N GLU A 166 -45.21 -36.96 22.60
CA GLU A 166 -46.34 -36.35 23.29
C GLU A 166 -47.67 -36.57 22.54
N ARG A 167 -47.66 -36.43 21.21
CA ARG A 167 -48.84 -36.74 20.37
C ARG A 167 -49.24 -38.21 20.43
N ALA A 168 -48.29 -39.13 20.49
CA ALA A 168 -48.56 -40.55 20.62
C ALA A 168 -49.08 -40.92 22.03
N GLU A 169 -48.62 -40.23 23.07
CA GLU A 169 -49.03 -40.46 24.46
C GLU A 169 -50.37 -39.82 24.82
N THR A 170 -50.85 -38.83 24.05
CA THR A 170 -52.14 -38.17 24.32
C THR A 170 -53.30 -39.10 23.94
N PRO A 171 -54.09 -39.62 24.90
CA PRO A 171 -55.28 -40.40 24.57
C PRO A 171 -56.29 -39.45 23.92
N HIS A 172 -56.48 -39.58 22.61
CA HIS A 172 -57.51 -38.88 21.87
C HIS A 172 -58.67 -39.83 21.63
N MET A 173 -59.89 -39.28 21.66
CA MET A 173 -61.09 -40.06 21.34
C MET A 173 -61.13 -40.25 19.83
N HIS A 174 -61.12 -41.51 19.37
CA HIS A 174 -61.27 -41.79 17.95
C HIS A 174 -62.65 -41.31 17.50
N ALA A 175 -62.66 -40.25 16.70
CA ALA A 175 -63.85 -39.72 16.05
C ALA A 175 -63.84 -40.23 14.62
N TRP A 176 -64.57 -41.31 14.39
CA TRP A 176 -64.79 -41.82 13.05
C TRP A 176 -65.97 -41.07 12.45
N VAL A 177 -65.68 -40.25 11.45
CA VAL A 177 -66.68 -39.41 10.77
C VAL A 177 -67.23 -40.21 9.60
N LEU A 178 -68.56 -40.21 9.44
CA LEU A 178 -69.19 -40.76 8.25
C LEU A 178 -68.88 -39.85 7.07
N ASP A 179 -68.20 -40.38 6.05
CA ASP A 179 -68.02 -39.68 4.78
C ASP A 179 -69.37 -39.64 4.07
N PRO A 180 -69.92 -38.43 3.81
CA PRO A 180 -71.23 -38.28 3.18
C PRO A 180 -71.29 -38.78 1.72
N ASP A 181 -70.15 -38.94 1.04
CA ASP A 181 -70.11 -39.30 -0.37
C ASP A 181 -70.04 -40.82 -0.60
N ASN A 182 -69.45 -41.58 0.32
CA ASN A 182 -69.29 -43.04 0.20
C ASN A 182 -70.02 -43.85 1.29
N GLY A 183 -70.52 -43.20 2.35
CA GLY A 183 -71.24 -43.84 3.46
C GLY A 183 -70.37 -44.70 4.38
N ASN A 184 -69.04 -44.72 4.17
CA ASN A 184 -68.08 -45.38 5.04
C ASN A 184 -67.61 -44.42 6.14
N LEU A 185 -67.14 -45.01 7.24
CA LEU A 185 -66.46 -44.28 8.31
C LEU A 185 -65.00 -44.10 7.91
N ASP A 186 -64.52 -42.87 7.91
CA ASP A 186 -63.11 -42.57 7.68
C ASP A 186 -62.23 -43.07 8.83
N ASP A 187 -60.97 -43.40 8.52
CA ASP A 187 -59.95 -43.68 9.53
C ASP A 187 -59.82 -42.48 10.47
N CYS A 188 -59.55 -42.74 11.76
CA CYS A 188 -59.27 -41.65 12.68
C CYS A 188 -58.01 -40.89 12.23
N ASP A 189 -57.94 -39.57 12.47
CA ASP A 189 -56.79 -38.71 12.17
C ASP A 189 -55.43 -39.25 12.69
N CYS A 190 -55.44 -40.17 13.65
CA CYS A 190 -54.25 -40.88 14.13
C CYS A 190 -53.84 -42.11 13.29
N GLY A 191 -54.53 -42.39 12.19
CA GLY A 191 -54.32 -43.55 11.32
C GLY A 191 -54.87 -44.88 11.85
N LEU A 192 -55.70 -44.88 12.89
CA LEU A 192 -56.40 -46.09 13.35
C LEU A 192 -57.69 -46.29 12.56
N ALA A 193 -57.77 -47.41 11.85
CA ALA A 193 -58.94 -47.79 11.09
C ALA A 193 -60.17 -48.01 11.98
N PHE A 194 -61.36 -47.75 11.43
CA PHE A 194 -62.62 -48.04 12.12
C PHE A 194 -62.73 -49.54 12.45
N PRO A 195 -63.00 -49.94 13.71
CA PRO A 195 -63.10 -51.34 14.09
C PRO A 195 -64.33 -52.01 13.43
N PRO A 196 -64.14 -52.98 12.52
CA PRO A 196 -65.23 -53.56 11.73
C PRO A 196 -66.24 -54.38 12.55
N ASP A 197 -65.84 -54.86 13.73
CA ASP A 197 -66.64 -55.80 14.54
C ASP A 197 -67.72 -55.16 15.41
N THR A 198 -67.80 -53.82 15.47
CA THR A 198 -68.75 -53.14 16.37
C THR A 198 -70.18 -53.08 15.83
N LEU A 199 -70.37 -53.10 14.50
CA LEU A 199 -71.70 -53.03 13.89
C LEU A 199 -72.35 -54.41 13.67
N ALA A 200 -71.54 -55.46 13.46
CA ALA A 200 -72.07 -56.81 13.25
C ALA A 200 -72.63 -57.43 14.55
N ALA A 201 -72.05 -57.09 15.71
CA ALA A 201 -72.47 -57.66 16.99
C ALA A 201 -73.84 -57.16 17.49
N GLU A 202 -74.27 -55.95 17.10
CA GLU A 202 -75.59 -55.44 17.47
C GLU A 202 -76.70 -55.97 16.54
N GLN A 203 -76.37 -56.34 15.29
CA GLN A 203 -77.35 -56.80 14.32
C GLN A 203 -77.72 -58.29 14.45
N GLU A 204 -76.83 -59.13 14.99
CA GLU A 204 -77.13 -60.56 15.22
C GLU A 204 -77.79 -60.85 16.57
N ALA A 205 -77.86 -59.87 17.49
CA ALA A 205 -78.45 -60.07 18.81
C ALA A 205 -79.98 -59.90 18.87
N ASP A 206 -80.61 -59.31 17.85
CA ASP A 206 -82.04 -58.95 17.88
C ASP A 206 -82.98 -60.00 17.23
N ASP A 207 -82.45 -61.03 16.58
CA ASP A 207 -83.26 -61.99 15.78
C ASP A 207 -83.57 -63.35 16.44
N GLU A 208 -83.09 -63.66 17.65
CA GLU A 208 -83.26 -65.02 18.20
C GLU A 208 -83.71 -65.18 19.67
N HIS A 209 -84.33 -64.16 20.30
CA HIS A 209 -84.95 -64.33 21.62
C HIS A 209 -86.44 -63.95 21.63
N PRO A 210 -87.37 -64.91 21.80
CA PRO A 210 -88.76 -64.58 22.11
C PRO A 210 -88.78 -63.87 23.47
N ARG A 211 -89.07 -62.56 23.46
CA ARG A 211 -89.21 -61.71 24.65
C ARG A 211 -90.30 -62.28 25.57
N THR A 212 -89.92 -63.14 26.51
CA THR A 212 -90.73 -63.37 27.72
C THR A 212 -90.67 -62.08 28.51
N ALA A 213 -91.84 -61.44 28.69
CA ALA A 213 -91.99 -60.18 29.39
C ALA A 213 -91.53 -60.31 30.85
N ASP A 214 -90.27 -60.00 31.11
CA ASP A 214 -89.84 -59.58 32.44
C ASP A 214 -90.55 -58.28 32.78
N PRO A 215 -91.08 -58.14 34.01
CA PRO A 215 -91.86 -56.96 34.39
C PRO A 215 -90.97 -55.72 34.29
N GLU A 216 -91.41 -54.74 33.49
CA GLU A 216 -90.72 -53.47 33.32
C GLU A 216 -90.34 -52.89 34.70
N PRO A 217 -89.08 -52.49 34.92
CA PRO A 217 -88.64 -51.94 36.22
C PRO A 217 -89.46 -50.70 36.63
N MET A 218 -90.08 -50.05 35.64
CA MET A 218 -90.97 -48.92 35.82
C MET A 218 -92.38 -49.29 36.31
N ALA A 219 -92.82 -50.54 36.15
CA ALA A 219 -94.16 -50.97 36.57
C ALA A 219 -94.34 -50.86 38.09
N VAL A 220 -93.30 -51.16 38.87
CA VAL A 220 -93.29 -50.98 40.33
C VAL A 220 -93.38 -49.50 40.69
N LEU A 221 -92.64 -48.64 39.99
CA LEU A 221 -92.63 -47.20 40.22
C LEU A 221 -93.99 -46.56 39.87
N PHE A 222 -94.60 -46.97 38.76
CA PHE A 222 -95.94 -46.50 38.37
C PHE A 222 -97.04 -47.04 39.30
N ALA A 223 -96.92 -48.26 39.82
CA ALA A 223 -97.84 -48.77 40.83
C ALA A 223 -97.74 -47.98 42.14
N GLN A 224 -96.53 -47.58 42.54
CA GLN A 224 -96.31 -46.72 43.71
C GLN A 224 -96.93 -45.33 43.51
N LEU A 225 -96.66 -44.68 42.37
CA LEU A 225 -97.24 -43.37 42.02
C LEU A 225 -98.78 -43.38 42.02
N ARG A 226 -99.41 -44.44 41.47
CA ARG A 226 -100.88 -44.58 41.51
C ARG A 226 -101.41 -44.71 42.94
N ARG A 227 -100.68 -45.41 43.81
CA ARG A 227 -101.07 -45.59 45.22
C ARG A 227 -100.97 -44.27 45.98
N ASP A 228 -99.92 -43.49 45.74
CA ASP A 228 -99.70 -42.20 46.38
C ASP A 228 -100.71 -41.15 45.89
N LEU A 229 -101.08 -41.18 44.61
CA LEU A 229 -102.12 -40.30 44.04
C LEU A 229 -103.55 -40.67 44.47
N ALA A 230 -103.83 -41.93 44.80
CA ALA A 230 -105.15 -42.35 45.29
C ALA A 230 -105.50 -41.70 46.64
N GLY A 231 -104.50 -41.30 47.44
CA GLY A 231 -104.69 -40.57 48.70
C GLY A 231 -104.96 -39.06 48.54
N TRP A 232 -104.72 -38.49 47.35
CA TRP A 232 -104.85 -37.04 47.12
C TRP A 232 -106.29 -36.61 46.75
N GLY A 233 -107.22 -37.56 46.56
CA GLY A 233 -108.63 -37.29 46.24
C GLY A 233 -109.61 -37.35 47.43
N ALA A 234 -109.14 -37.55 48.66
CA ALA A 234 -109.98 -37.70 49.86
C ALA A 234 -109.82 -36.55 50.87
N ALA A 235 -109.47 -35.35 50.39
CA ALA A 235 -109.44 -34.11 51.17
C ALA A 235 -110.26 -33.01 50.48
N THR A 236 -111.57 -33.23 50.38
CA THR A 236 -112.62 -32.20 50.34
C THR A 236 -113.85 -32.75 51.04
#